data_AF-A0A4D4JS49-F1
#
_entry.id   AF-A0A4D4JS49-F1
#
_cell.length_a   1.000
_cell.length_b   1.000
_cell.length_c   1.000
_cell.angle_alpha   90.00
_cell.angle_beta   90.00
_cell.angle_gamma   90.00
#
_symmetry.space_group_name_H-M   'P 1'
#
loop_
_entity.id
_entity.type
_entity.pdbx_description
1 polymer ?
#
loop_
_entity_poly.entity_id
_entity_poly.type
_entity_poly.pdbx_seq_one_letter_code
_entity_poly.pdbx_strand_id
1 'polypeptide(L)'
;MPNWVTNKISASPAVITAMLNSDGRIDFNTMAPFPGDDNWDGISMAAEEAAQIVIGAPLSDHPLLASLEASNRSKFDIKKLSEECFEQFVGMLRNHRKCGYLHSMDFARKVWGTKWNACEPSHDVDQGTATFDTAWSCPEGVLVELSKRFPDESIAVEFADEDIGSNCGSFTLKNGVTITSDIAPAWRNQTEEMRAKWKAFAHAVNGTDPADYED
;
A
#
# COMPACT_ATOMS: atom_id res chain seq x y z
N MET A 1 0.17 8.67 13.66
CA MET A 1 -0.17 8.85 12.24
C MET A 1 0.63 7.84 11.45
N PRO A 2 0.13 7.32 10.31
CA PRO A 2 0.99 6.55 9.41
C PRO A 2 2.06 7.48 8.85
N ASN A 3 3.15 6.84 8.40
CA ASN A 3 4.16 7.48 7.58
C ASN A 3 3.65 7.54 6.13
N TRP A 4 3.76 8.68 5.46
CA TRP A 4 3.26 8.91 4.11
C TRP A 4 4.34 8.84 3.05
N VAL A 5 3.96 8.31 1.89
CA VAL A 5 4.79 8.27 0.69
C VAL A 5 4.06 9.01 -0.41
N THR A 6 4.65 10.09 -0.90
CA THR A 6 4.16 10.82 -2.07
C THR A 6 4.52 10.06 -3.33
N ASN A 7 3.55 9.93 -4.23
CA ASN A 7 3.71 9.26 -5.52
C ASN A 7 3.35 10.23 -6.64
N LYS A 8 4.19 10.29 -7.67
CA LYS A 8 3.95 11.02 -8.92
C LYS A 8 3.96 10.04 -10.07
N ILE A 9 2.91 10.09 -10.89
CA ILE A 9 2.71 9.23 -12.06
C ILE A 9 2.73 10.10 -13.30
N SER A 10 3.48 9.68 -14.31
CA SER A 10 3.47 10.25 -15.66
C SER A 10 3.16 9.14 -16.67
N ALA A 11 2.06 9.29 -17.41
CA ALA A 11 1.60 8.31 -18.41
C ALA A 11 0.68 8.98 -19.45
N SER A 12 0.14 8.23 -20.41
CA SER A 12 -0.82 8.80 -21.37
C SER A 12 -2.14 9.22 -20.70
N PRO A 13 -2.90 10.17 -21.28
CA PRO A 13 -4.21 10.59 -20.74
C PRO A 13 -5.18 9.44 -20.48
N ALA A 14 -5.16 8.41 -21.35
CA ALA A 14 -5.98 7.22 -21.19
C ALA A 14 -5.61 6.41 -19.93
N VAL A 15 -4.31 6.31 -19.62
CA VAL A 15 -3.83 5.63 -18.42
C VAL A 15 -4.25 6.39 -17.16
N ILE A 16 -4.06 7.71 -17.13
CA ILE A 16 -4.46 8.54 -15.98
C ILE A 16 -5.97 8.46 -15.77
N THR A 17 -6.76 8.52 -16.85
CA THR A 17 -8.23 8.40 -16.79
C THR A 17 -8.67 7.07 -16.18
N ALA A 18 -7.98 5.98 -16.47
CA ALA A 18 -8.33 4.66 -15.95
C ALA A 18 -8.12 4.50 -14.45
N MET A 19 -7.38 5.41 -13.80
CA MET A 19 -7.21 5.44 -12.35
C MET A 19 -8.36 6.14 -11.62
N LEU A 20 -9.24 6.83 -12.35
CA LEU A 20 -10.27 7.70 -11.77
C LEU A 20 -11.58 6.92 -11.57
N ASN A 21 -12.20 7.10 -10.41
CA ASN A 21 -13.56 6.63 -10.16
C ASN A 21 -14.63 7.57 -10.74
N SER A 22 -15.91 7.29 -10.49
CA SER A 22 -17.04 8.10 -10.97
C SER A 22 -17.03 9.54 -10.48
N ASP A 23 -16.35 9.82 -9.35
CA ASP A 23 -16.22 11.16 -8.78
C ASP A 23 -14.97 11.88 -9.32
N GLY A 24 -14.26 11.29 -10.28
CA GLY A 24 -13.03 11.82 -10.84
C GLY A 24 -11.83 11.77 -9.89
N ARG A 25 -11.88 10.95 -8.84
CA ARG A 25 -10.78 10.80 -7.87
C ARG A 25 -9.99 9.53 -8.15
N ILE A 26 -8.68 9.57 -7.92
CA ILE A 26 -7.82 8.38 -8.00
C ILE A 26 -8.30 7.35 -6.99
N ASP A 27 -8.55 6.12 -7.45
CA ASP A 27 -9.09 5.05 -6.63
C ASP A 27 -8.54 3.69 -7.05
N PHE A 28 -7.79 3.05 -6.15
CA PHE A 28 -7.15 1.75 -6.43
C PHE A 28 -8.14 0.63 -6.72
N ASN A 29 -9.40 0.76 -6.30
CA ASN A 29 -10.45 -0.21 -6.61
C ASN A 29 -10.80 -0.25 -8.11
N THR A 30 -10.50 0.81 -8.86
CA THR A 30 -10.68 0.81 -10.32
C THR A 30 -9.72 -0.19 -10.99
N MET A 31 -8.53 -0.41 -10.43
CA MET A 31 -7.51 -1.36 -10.90
C MET A 31 -7.63 -2.73 -10.25
N ALA A 32 -7.70 -2.77 -8.93
CA ALA A 32 -7.60 -3.98 -8.12
C ALA A 32 -8.62 -3.92 -6.97
N PRO A 33 -9.92 -4.14 -7.22
CA PRO A 33 -10.94 -4.07 -6.19
C PRO A 33 -10.85 -5.26 -5.23
N PHE A 34 -11.11 -5.02 -3.95
CA PHE A 34 -11.27 -6.10 -2.98
C PHE A 34 -12.52 -6.94 -3.34
N PRO A 35 -12.40 -8.26 -3.56
CA PRO A 35 -13.53 -9.09 -3.98
C PRO A 35 -14.39 -9.59 -2.80
N GLY A 36 -13.98 -9.35 -1.56
CA GLY A 36 -14.73 -9.74 -0.36
C GLY A 36 -15.75 -8.67 0.06
N ASP A 37 -16.49 -8.98 1.13
CA ASP A 37 -17.42 -8.06 1.75
C ASP A 37 -16.69 -7.31 2.88
N ASP A 38 -16.87 -6.00 2.98
CA ASP A 38 -16.17 -5.15 3.97
C ASP A 38 -17.11 -4.15 4.63
N ASN A 39 -18.33 -4.59 4.92
CA ASN A 39 -19.41 -3.75 5.45
C ASN A 39 -19.26 -3.51 6.97
N TRP A 40 -18.06 -3.19 7.43
CA TRP A 40 -17.73 -3.00 8.85
C TRP A 40 -17.19 -1.59 9.10
N ASP A 41 -17.51 -1.02 10.27
CA ASP A 41 -16.98 0.27 10.71
C ASP A 41 -15.59 0.11 11.36
N GLY A 42 -14.66 -0.43 10.59
CA GLY A 42 -13.30 -0.76 11.01
C GLY A 42 -13.06 -2.25 11.26
N ILE A 43 -11.80 -2.59 11.55
CA ILE A 43 -11.33 -3.97 11.69
C ILE A 43 -11.04 -4.27 13.16
N SER A 44 -11.80 -5.17 13.78
CA SER A 44 -11.56 -5.65 15.13
C SER A 44 -10.38 -6.60 15.17
N MET A 45 -9.37 -6.26 15.98
CA MET A 45 -8.21 -7.12 16.22
C MET A 45 -8.62 -8.47 16.84
N ALA A 46 -9.64 -8.49 17.70
CA ALA A 46 -10.11 -9.73 18.32
C ALA A 46 -10.80 -10.65 17.30
N ALA A 47 -11.54 -10.08 16.35
CA ALA A 47 -12.14 -10.83 15.25
C ALA A 47 -11.08 -11.36 14.28
N GLU A 48 -10.08 -10.54 13.95
CA GLU A 48 -8.95 -10.93 13.10
C GLU A 48 -8.13 -12.06 13.74
N GLU A 49 -7.80 -11.95 15.02
CA GLU A 49 -7.11 -13.01 15.77
C GLU A 49 -7.90 -14.31 15.77
N ALA A 50 -9.22 -14.24 16.02
CA ALA A 50 -10.10 -15.40 15.96
C ALA A 50 -10.07 -16.08 14.57
N ALA A 51 -10.14 -15.27 13.51
CA ALA A 51 -10.09 -15.77 12.13
C ALA A 51 -8.74 -16.42 11.84
N GLN A 52 -7.62 -15.78 12.21
CA GLN A 52 -6.26 -16.28 12.04
C GLN A 52 -6.05 -17.63 12.75
N ILE A 53 -6.59 -17.81 13.96
CA ILE A 53 -6.56 -19.09 14.67
C ILE A 53 -7.27 -20.18 13.87
N VAL A 54 -8.49 -19.90 13.40
CA VAL A 54 -9.33 -20.88 12.69
C VAL A 54 -8.73 -21.28 11.34
N ILE A 55 -8.16 -20.35 10.59
CA ILE A 55 -7.53 -20.64 9.29
C ILE A 55 -6.13 -21.24 9.43
N GLY A 56 -5.62 -21.37 10.66
CA GLY A 56 -4.26 -21.88 10.90
C GLY A 56 -3.18 -20.97 10.33
N ALA A 57 -3.38 -19.65 10.38
CA ALA A 57 -2.38 -18.69 9.91
C ALA A 57 -1.04 -18.92 10.64
N PRO A 58 0.11 -18.81 9.96
CA PRO A 58 1.40 -18.92 10.62
C PRO A 58 1.55 -17.82 11.69
N LEU A 59 2.47 -18.05 12.63
CA LEU A 59 2.95 -16.99 13.50
C LEU A 59 3.96 -16.13 12.73
N SER A 60 4.23 -14.93 13.23
CA SER A 60 5.28 -14.05 12.74
C SER A 60 6.64 -14.78 12.68
N ASP A 61 7.44 -14.47 11.67
CA ASP A 61 8.83 -14.94 11.59
C ASP A 61 9.74 -14.28 12.65
N HIS A 62 9.30 -13.16 13.24
CA HIS A 62 10.07 -12.46 14.26
C HIS A 62 9.87 -13.13 15.64
N PRO A 63 10.93 -13.64 16.32
CA PRO A 63 10.78 -14.50 17.49
C PRO A 63 9.96 -13.90 18.65
N LEU A 64 10.12 -12.59 18.91
CA LEU A 64 9.36 -11.92 19.97
C LEU A 64 7.87 -11.77 19.63
N LEU A 65 7.56 -11.49 18.36
CA LEU A 65 6.18 -11.35 17.90
C LEU A 65 5.51 -12.73 17.87
N ALA A 66 6.23 -13.75 17.37
CA ALA A 66 5.76 -15.14 17.36
C ALA A 66 5.39 -15.62 18.77
N SER A 67 6.24 -15.33 19.77
CA SER A 67 5.97 -15.70 21.17
C SER A 67 4.75 -14.97 21.73
N LEU A 68 4.56 -13.69 21.38
CA LEU A 68 3.40 -12.91 21.83
C LEU A 68 2.12 -13.43 21.19
N GLU A 69 2.12 -13.65 19.89
CA GLU A 69 1.00 -14.23 19.13
C GLU A 69 0.64 -15.62 19.65
N ALA A 70 1.62 -16.49 19.87
CA ALA A 70 1.39 -17.82 20.44
C ALA A 70 0.71 -17.74 21.82
N SER A 71 1.19 -16.83 22.69
CA SER A 71 0.57 -16.59 23.99
C SER A 71 -0.87 -16.09 23.86
N ASN A 72 -1.14 -15.13 22.96
CA ASN A 72 -2.48 -14.58 22.77
C ASN A 72 -3.45 -15.65 22.25
N ARG A 73 -3.03 -16.40 21.21
CA ARG A 73 -3.81 -17.50 20.64
C ARG A 73 -4.10 -18.61 21.67
N SER A 74 -3.15 -18.92 22.56
CA SER A 74 -3.34 -19.93 23.61
C SER A 74 -4.39 -19.55 24.66
N LYS A 75 -4.65 -18.24 24.81
CA LYS A 75 -5.60 -17.69 25.80
C LYS A 75 -6.91 -17.23 25.16
N PHE A 76 -7.03 -17.39 23.84
CA PHE A 76 -8.21 -16.98 23.09
C PHE A 76 -9.45 -17.76 23.57
N ASP A 77 -10.55 -17.04 23.75
CA ASP A 77 -11.85 -17.60 24.12
C ASP A 77 -12.94 -16.89 23.31
N ILE A 78 -13.50 -17.62 22.33
CA ILE A 78 -14.51 -17.10 21.41
C ILE A 78 -15.75 -16.55 22.14
N LYS A 79 -16.05 -17.06 23.35
CA LYS A 79 -17.19 -16.60 24.14
C LYS A 79 -17.03 -15.18 24.67
N LYS A 80 -15.82 -14.61 24.60
CA LYS A 80 -15.52 -13.25 25.04
C LYS A 80 -15.65 -12.22 23.92
N LEU A 81 -15.88 -12.64 22.68
CA LEU A 81 -16.15 -11.70 21.59
C LEU A 81 -17.49 -11.02 21.83
N SER A 82 -17.56 -9.71 21.57
CA SER A 82 -18.85 -9.04 21.41
C SER A 82 -19.57 -9.60 20.18
N GLU A 83 -20.89 -9.42 20.11
CA GLU A 83 -21.69 -9.83 18.95
C GLU A 83 -21.13 -9.25 17.63
N GLU A 84 -20.76 -7.97 17.65
CA GLU A 84 -20.14 -7.29 16.51
C GLU A 84 -18.81 -7.94 16.09
N CYS A 85 -17.93 -8.23 17.06
CA CYS A 85 -16.66 -8.91 16.77
C CYS A 85 -16.89 -10.33 16.25
N PHE A 86 -17.91 -11.03 16.75
CA PHE A 86 -18.24 -12.37 16.31
C PHE A 86 -18.76 -12.37 14.86
N GLU A 87 -19.67 -11.46 14.51
CA GLU A 87 -20.16 -11.32 13.14
C GLU A 87 -19.05 -10.92 12.17
N GLN A 88 -18.16 -10.00 12.58
CA GLN A 88 -16.99 -9.66 11.78
C GLN A 88 -16.06 -10.87 11.60
N PHE A 89 -15.79 -11.66 12.65
CA PHE A 89 -15.01 -12.89 12.57
C PHE A 89 -15.62 -13.87 11.55
N VAL A 90 -16.93 -14.11 11.61
CA VAL A 90 -17.63 -14.98 10.66
C VAL A 90 -17.52 -14.44 9.23
N GLY A 91 -17.68 -13.14 9.04
CA GLY A 91 -17.53 -12.53 7.72
C GLY A 91 -16.10 -12.60 7.19
N MET A 92 -15.08 -12.47 8.05
CA MET A 92 -13.68 -12.70 7.66
C MET A 92 -13.42 -14.13 7.19
N LEU A 93 -14.03 -15.13 7.83
CA LEU A 93 -13.96 -16.53 7.35
C LEU A 93 -14.66 -16.72 6.00
N ARG A 94 -15.79 -16.03 5.77
CA ARG A 94 -16.48 -16.03 4.46
C ARG A 94 -15.58 -15.40 3.39
N ASN A 95 -14.96 -14.26 3.67
CA ASN A 95 -14.02 -13.61 2.78
C ASN A 95 -12.82 -14.51 2.48
N HIS A 96 -12.19 -15.09 3.51
CA HIS A 96 -11.04 -15.96 3.31
C HIS A 96 -11.37 -17.16 2.42
N ARG A 97 -12.55 -17.77 2.62
CA ARG A 97 -13.03 -18.86 1.76
C ARG A 97 -13.29 -18.40 0.32
N LYS A 98 -13.75 -17.16 0.12
CA LYS A 98 -14.10 -16.59 -1.19
C LYS A 98 -12.87 -16.17 -1.98
N CYS A 99 -11.92 -15.48 -1.34
CA CYS A 99 -10.83 -14.80 -2.02
C CYS A 99 -9.45 -14.93 -1.35
N GLY A 100 -9.34 -15.64 -0.22
CA GLY A 100 -8.07 -15.85 0.49
C GLY A 100 -7.65 -14.72 1.43
N TYR A 101 -8.42 -13.62 1.52
CA TYR A 101 -8.13 -12.48 2.38
C TYR A 101 -9.18 -12.35 3.48
N LEU A 102 -8.80 -11.87 4.66
CA LEU A 102 -9.74 -11.71 5.78
C LEU A 102 -10.67 -10.50 5.56
N HIS A 103 -10.11 -9.38 5.11
CA HIS A 103 -10.79 -8.10 4.95
C HIS A 103 -10.03 -7.18 3.97
N SER A 104 -10.59 -6.01 3.67
CA SER A 104 -10.01 -5.10 2.66
C SER A 104 -8.59 -4.67 2.99
N MET A 105 -8.28 -4.36 4.25
CA MET A 105 -6.94 -3.92 4.65
C MET A 105 -5.88 -5.05 4.55
N ASP A 106 -6.24 -6.32 4.76
CA ASP A 106 -5.36 -7.47 4.52
C ASP A 106 -5.07 -7.61 3.02
N PHE A 107 -6.12 -7.49 2.21
CA PHE A 107 -6.00 -7.46 0.75
C PHE A 107 -5.12 -6.29 0.26
N ALA A 108 -5.38 -5.06 0.72
CA ALA A 108 -4.65 -3.87 0.29
C ALA A 108 -3.14 -4.01 0.52
N ARG A 109 -2.73 -4.45 1.72
CA ARG A 109 -1.32 -4.67 2.04
C ARG A 109 -0.64 -5.69 1.13
N LYS A 110 -1.35 -6.75 0.75
CA LYS A 110 -0.81 -7.85 -0.07
C LYS A 110 -0.87 -7.58 -1.57
N VAL A 111 -1.90 -6.88 -2.03
CA VAL A 111 -2.21 -6.69 -3.45
C VAL A 111 -1.86 -5.30 -3.94
N TRP A 112 -2.16 -4.26 -3.16
CA TRP A 112 -1.75 -2.89 -3.51
C TRP A 112 -0.32 -2.60 -3.07
N GLY A 113 0.10 -3.17 -1.94
CA GLY A 113 1.38 -2.90 -1.28
C GLY A 113 1.28 -1.84 -0.18
N THR A 114 0.23 -1.03 -0.19
CA THR A 114 -0.07 0.02 0.81
C THR A 114 -1.23 -0.40 1.72
N LYS A 115 -1.31 0.21 2.91
CA LYS A 115 -2.43 -0.02 3.84
C LYS A 115 -3.76 0.55 3.35
N TRP A 116 -3.71 1.72 2.72
CA TRP A 116 -4.90 2.52 2.37
C TRP A 116 -4.85 2.95 0.91
N ASN A 117 -6.00 3.38 0.41
CA ASN A 117 -6.17 3.96 -0.91
C ASN A 117 -5.39 5.29 -1.04
N ALA A 118 -5.43 5.91 -2.23
CA ALA A 118 -4.83 7.21 -2.47
C ALA A 118 -5.40 8.30 -1.54
N CYS A 119 -4.51 9.05 -0.89
CA CYS A 119 -4.82 10.23 -0.08
C CYS A 119 -4.40 11.50 -0.81
N GLU A 120 -5.14 12.59 -0.59
CA GLU A 120 -4.95 13.89 -1.26
C GLU A 120 -4.67 13.80 -2.78
N PRO A 121 -5.44 13.02 -3.56
CA PRO A 121 -5.15 12.83 -4.97
C PRO A 121 -5.41 14.10 -5.80
N SER A 122 -4.49 14.37 -6.72
CA SER A 122 -4.59 15.39 -7.75
C SER A 122 -4.12 14.82 -9.09
N HIS A 123 -4.63 15.36 -10.20
CA HIS A 123 -4.24 14.91 -11.53
C HIS A 123 -4.49 15.99 -12.59
N ASP A 124 -3.76 15.89 -13.69
CA ASP A 124 -4.00 16.61 -14.93
C ASP A 124 -3.99 15.56 -16.06
N VAL A 125 -5.20 15.18 -16.52
CA VAL A 125 -5.37 14.16 -17.56
C VAL A 125 -4.72 14.59 -18.86
N ASP A 126 -4.84 15.86 -19.24
CA ASP A 126 -4.35 16.37 -20.52
C ASP A 126 -2.81 16.37 -20.55
N GLN A 127 -2.17 16.68 -19.41
CA GLN A 127 -0.72 16.57 -19.23
C GLN A 127 -0.25 15.14 -18.93
N GLY A 128 -1.16 14.20 -18.68
CA GLY A 128 -0.80 12.82 -18.38
C GLY A 128 -0.12 12.65 -17.01
N THR A 129 -0.51 13.45 -16.01
CA THR A 129 0.12 13.43 -14.68
C THR A 129 -0.88 13.17 -13.55
N ALA A 130 -0.42 12.51 -12.50
CA ALA A 130 -1.17 12.31 -11.27
C ALA A 130 -0.24 12.34 -10.04
N THR A 131 -0.72 12.88 -8.91
CA THR A 131 0.00 12.89 -7.63
C THR A 131 -0.93 12.48 -6.50
N PHE A 132 -0.45 11.65 -5.59
CA PHE A 132 -1.21 11.21 -4.40
C PHE A 132 -0.29 10.62 -3.34
N ASP A 133 -0.76 10.60 -2.10
CA ASP A 133 -0.05 9.99 -0.98
C ASP A 133 -0.59 8.59 -0.66
N THR A 134 0.28 7.73 -0.15
CA THR A 134 -0.06 6.38 0.32
C THR A 134 0.60 6.08 1.65
N ALA A 135 -0.06 5.26 2.47
CA ALA A 135 0.51 4.84 3.75
C ALA A 135 1.63 3.81 3.54
N TRP A 136 2.81 4.12 4.08
CA TRP A 136 3.99 3.26 4.23
C TRP A 136 4.79 2.93 2.96
N SER A 137 4.18 2.87 1.78
CA SER A 137 4.91 2.51 0.56
C SER A 137 4.18 2.92 -0.71
N CYS A 138 4.93 3.03 -1.81
CA CYS A 138 4.38 3.13 -3.17
C CYS A 138 3.42 1.95 -3.46
N PRO A 139 2.25 2.16 -4.11
CA PRO A 139 1.29 1.10 -4.39
C PRO A 139 1.67 0.30 -5.64
N GLU A 140 2.86 -0.31 -5.66
CA GLU A 140 3.42 -1.00 -6.83
C GLU A 140 2.45 -2.00 -7.46
N GLY A 141 1.72 -2.77 -6.65
CA GLY A 141 0.80 -3.78 -7.16
C GLY A 141 -0.39 -3.18 -7.94
N VAL A 142 -0.88 -2.01 -7.53
CA VAL A 142 -1.91 -1.26 -8.29
C VAL A 142 -1.36 -0.81 -9.65
N LEU A 143 -0.14 -0.28 -9.64
CA LEU A 143 0.51 0.26 -10.84
C LEU A 143 0.89 -0.85 -11.84
N VAL A 144 1.24 -2.04 -11.34
CA VAL A 144 1.45 -3.24 -12.17
C VAL A 144 0.15 -3.66 -12.85
N GLU A 145 -0.97 -3.71 -12.13
CA GLU A 145 -2.28 -4.03 -12.74
C GLU A 145 -2.72 -2.97 -13.76
N LEU A 146 -2.43 -1.68 -13.49
CA LEU A 146 -2.65 -0.60 -14.46
C LEU A 146 -1.79 -0.81 -15.73
N SER A 147 -0.51 -1.13 -15.57
CA SER A 147 0.41 -1.37 -16.69
C SER A 147 0.00 -2.58 -17.55
N LYS A 148 -0.57 -3.64 -16.95
CA LYS A 148 -1.11 -4.79 -17.70
C LYS A 148 -2.33 -4.42 -18.56
N ARG A 149 -3.15 -3.46 -18.09
CA ARG A 149 -4.32 -2.97 -18.86
C ARG A 149 -3.92 -2.15 -20.08
N PHE A 150 -2.74 -1.52 -20.05
CA PHE A 150 -2.19 -0.72 -21.14
C PHE A 150 -0.81 -1.27 -21.56
N PRO A 151 -0.76 -2.46 -22.18
CA PRO A 151 0.49 -3.20 -22.40
C PRO A 151 1.48 -2.48 -23.33
N ASP A 152 0.99 -1.61 -24.20
CA ASP A 152 1.81 -0.85 -25.15
C ASP A 152 2.37 0.46 -24.56
N GLU A 153 1.75 0.95 -23.48
CA GLU A 153 2.09 2.21 -22.82
C GLU A 153 3.19 2.02 -21.78
N SER A 154 3.91 3.11 -21.49
CA SER A 154 4.86 3.17 -20.38
C SER A 154 4.32 4.05 -19.27
N ILE A 155 4.46 3.60 -18.03
CA ILE A 155 4.00 4.31 -16.83
C ILE A 155 5.24 4.65 -16.02
N ALA A 156 5.62 5.91 -15.97
CA ALA A 156 6.72 6.40 -15.15
C ALA A 156 6.20 6.78 -13.75
N VAL A 157 6.94 6.35 -12.74
CA VAL A 157 6.58 6.50 -11.33
C VAL A 157 7.77 7.09 -10.59
N GLU A 158 7.52 8.12 -9.81
CA GLU A 158 8.45 8.64 -8.81
C GLU A 158 7.75 8.58 -7.46
N PHE A 159 8.46 8.15 -6.43
CA PHE A 159 7.90 8.11 -5.08
C PHE A 159 8.93 8.52 -4.05
N ALA A 160 8.48 9.13 -2.97
CA ALA A 160 9.34 9.46 -1.85
C ALA A 160 8.58 9.45 -0.53
N ASP A 161 9.21 8.87 0.46
CA ASP A 161 8.78 8.88 1.85
C ASP A 161 9.00 10.27 2.48
N GLU A 162 8.13 10.65 3.40
CA GLU A 162 8.27 11.88 4.19
C GLU A 162 9.47 11.83 5.16
N ASP A 163 9.87 10.62 5.58
CA ASP A 163 11.13 10.36 6.28
C ASP A 163 12.28 10.24 5.26
N ILE A 164 12.76 11.43 4.86
CA ILE A 164 13.64 11.65 3.70
C ILE A 164 14.93 10.80 3.71
N GLY A 165 15.23 10.21 2.54
CA GLY A 165 16.51 9.57 2.21
C GLY A 165 16.49 8.04 2.17
N SER A 166 15.34 7.41 2.41
CA SER A 166 15.09 6.01 2.07
C SER A 166 13.64 5.82 1.64
N ASN A 167 13.26 4.62 1.16
CA ASN A 167 11.91 4.37 0.65
C ASN A 167 11.46 5.40 -0.42
N CYS A 168 12.39 5.76 -1.29
CA CYS A 168 12.19 6.69 -2.40
C CYS A 168 12.90 6.18 -3.66
N GLY A 169 12.45 6.65 -4.81
CA GLY A 169 13.06 6.32 -6.09
C GLY A 169 12.13 6.54 -7.26
N SER A 170 12.56 6.04 -8.41
CA SER A 170 11.77 6.05 -9.63
C SER A 170 11.86 4.72 -10.36
N PHE A 171 10.80 4.40 -11.10
CA PHE A 171 10.77 3.24 -11.98
C PHE A 171 9.79 3.47 -13.13
N THR A 172 9.91 2.66 -14.18
CA THR A 172 8.97 2.65 -15.31
C THR A 172 8.43 1.25 -15.52
N LEU A 173 7.11 1.14 -15.64
CA LEU A 173 6.41 -0.10 -15.95
C LEU A 173 5.98 -0.14 -17.43
N LYS A 174 6.09 -1.33 -18.03
CA LYS A 174 5.47 -1.65 -19.33
C LYS A 174 4.94 -3.08 -19.31
N ASN A 175 3.68 -3.26 -19.70
CA ASN A 175 3.01 -4.57 -19.70
C ASN A 175 3.17 -5.34 -18.37
N GLY A 176 3.06 -4.64 -17.24
CA GLY A 176 3.18 -5.22 -15.91
C GLY A 176 4.60 -5.59 -15.46
N VAL A 177 5.64 -5.16 -16.20
CA VAL A 177 7.04 -5.42 -15.88
C VAL A 177 7.80 -4.12 -15.72
N THR A 178 8.66 -4.03 -14.71
CA THR A 178 9.59 -2.92 -14.53
C THR A 178 10.70 -2.99 -15.58
N ILE A 179 10.77 -1.96 -16.44
CA ILE A 179 11.78 -1.87 -17.52
C ILE A 179 12.99 -1.00 -17.13
N THR A 180 12.82 -0.09 -16.18
CA THR A 180 13.88 0.74 -15.60
C THR A 180 13.55 1.03 -14.13
N SER A 181 14.60 1.15 -13.29
CA SER A 181 14.44 1.53 -11.88
C SER A 181 15.73 2.15 -11.34
N ASP A 182 15.59 3.20 -10.54
CA ASP A 182 16.63 3.76 -9.68
C ASP A 182 16.00 4.02 -8.31
N ILE A 183 16.23 3.11 -7.36
CA ILE A 183 15.56 3.10 -6.05
C ILE A 183 16.62 3.15 -4.96
N ALA A 184 16.34 3.94 -3.92
CA ALA A 184 17.22 4.06 -2.76
C ALA A 184 17.43 2.69 -2.09
N PRO A 185 18.68 2.24 -1.89
CA PRO A 185 18.91 1.05 -1.11
C PRO A 185 18.54 1.33 0.35
N ALA A 186 18.37 0.26 1.15
CA ALA A 186 18.11 0.39 2.58
C ALA A 186 19.12 1.35 3.23
N TRP A 187 18.66 2.24 4.10
CA TRP A 187 19.47 3.31 4.70
C TRP A 187 20.83 2.84 5.23
N ARG A 188 20.84 1.68 5.91
CA ARG A 188 22.07 1.04 6.46
C ARG A 188 23.12 0.66 5.41
N ASN A 189 22.73 0.58 4.14
CA ASN A 189 23.58 0.22 3.00
C ASN A 189 23.98 1.45 2.17
N GLN A 190 23.55 2.66 2.54
CA GLN A 190 23.88 3.88 1.82
C GLN A 190 25.22 4.49 2.28
N THR A 191 26.04 4.92 1.32
CA THR A 191 27.16 5.83 1.57
C THR A 191 26.64 7.25 1.82
N GLU A 192 27.51 8.14 2.29
CA GLU A 192 27.14 9.55 2.52
C GLU A 192 26.71 10.25 1.22
N GLU A 193 27.39 9.95 0.11
CA GLU A 193 27.05 10.44 -1.22
C GLU A 193 25.66 9.94 -1.68
N MET A 194 25.34 8.67 -1.41
CA MET A 194 24.01 8.13 -1.69
C MET A 194 22.93 8.81 -0.86
N ARG A 195 23.20 9.07 0.42
CA ARG A 195 22.26 9.79 1.28
C ARG A 195 21.99 11.19 0.74
N ALA A 196 23.03 11.93 0.37
CA ALA A 196 22.86 13.26 -0.22
C ALA A 196 22.01 13.21 -1.51
N LYS A 197 22.28 12.25 -2.41
CA LYS A 197 21.47 12.03 -3.62
C LYS A 197 19.99 11.76 -3.29
N TRP A 198 19.72 10.81 -2.41
CA TRP A 198 18.35 10.37 -2.12
C TRP A 198 17.57 11.35 -1.27
N LYS A 199 18.25 12.13 -0.43
CA LYS A 199 17.64 13.27 0.25
C LYS A 199 17.17 14.32 -0.76
N ALA A 200 18.07 14.76 -1.64
CA ALA A 200 17.73 15.73 -2.70
C ALA A 200 16.59 15.22 -3.60
N PHE A 201 16.61 13.93 -3.97
CA PHE A 201 15.53 13.31 -4.73
C PHE A 201 14.19 13.37 -3.98
N ALA A 202 14.17 12.97 -2.70
CA ALA A 202 12.94 12.97 -1.90
C ALA A 202 12.37 14.39 -1.74
N HIS A 203 13.20 15.40 -1.50
CA HIS A 203 12.77 16.81 -1.47
C HIS A 203 12.09 17.24 -2.77
N ALA A 204 12.67 16.87 -3.93
CA ALA A 204 12.10 17.20 -5.23
C ALA A 204 10.73 16.52 -5.47
N VAL A 205 10.58 15.27 -5.03
CA VAL A 205 9.30 14.55 -5.11
C VAL A 205 8.27 15.15 -4.14
N ASN A 206 8.64 15.38 -2.89
CA ASN A 206 7.72 15.90 -1.86
C ASN A 206 7.42 17.40 -2.02
N GLY A 207 8.21 18.12 -2.83
CA GLY A 207 8.08 19.57 -3.00
C GLY A 207 8.51 20.36 -1.77
N THR A 208 9.42 19.82 -0.96
CA THR A 208 9.95 20.46 0.26
C THR A 208 11.31 21.09 0.02
N ASP A 209 11.64 22.15 0.77
CA ASP A 209 12.96 22.77 0.70
C ASP A 209 13.94 21.96 1.57
N PRO A 210 15.12 21.57 1.05
CA PRO A 210 16.18 20.97 1.86
C PRO A 210 16.53 21.75 3.14
N ALA A 211 16.37 23.08 3.11
CA ALA A 211 16.63 23.94 4.26
C ALA A 211 15.66 23.71 5.44
N ASP A 212 14.49 23.11 5.20
CA ASP A 212 13.52 22.80 6.26
C ASP A 212 13.93 21.60 7.13
N TYR A 213 15.01 20.88 6.73
CA TYR A 213 15.48 19.64 7.36
C TYR A 213 16.97 19.68 7.72
N GLU A 214 17.58 20.87 7.73
CA GLU A 214 18.90 21.10 8.32
C GLU A 214 18.73 21.33 9.84
N ASP A 215 19.28 20.41 10.65
CA ASP A 215 19.49 20.59 12.11
C ASP A 215 20.61 21.62 12.39
#